data_AF-A0A536RMB0-F1
#
_entry.id   AF-A0A536RMB0-F1
#
_cell.length_a   1.000
_cell.length_b   1.000
_cell.length_c   1.000
_cell.angle_alpha   90.00
_cell.angle_beta   90.00
_cell.angle_gamma   90.00
#
_symmetry.space_group_name_H-M   'P 1'
#
loop_
_entity.id
_entity.type
_entity.pdbx_description
1 polymer ?
#
loop_
_entity_poly.entity_id
_entity_poly.type
_entity_poly.pdbx_seq_one_letter_code
_entity_poly.pdbx_strand_id
1 'polypeptide(L)' 'MSAQLFRRVAFTTAFFAYLQIALGGVVRVTGSGLGCTDWPLCHGRPYPAADIHSIIEYSHRTVGSVTELLI' A
#
# COMPACT_ATOMS: atom_id res chain seq x y z
N MET A 1 -17.21 -14.43 15.99
CA MET A 1 -17.28 -13.34 14.98
C MET A 1 -18.73 -13.16 14.55
N SER A 2 -19.28 -11.96 14.67
CA SER A 2 -20.63 -11.69 14.16
C SER A 2 -20.63 -11.74 12.62
N ALA A 3 -21.68 -12.29 12.01
CA ALA A 3 -21.76 -12.45 10.55
C ALA A 3 -21.60 -11.11 9.79
N GLN A 4 -22.05 -10.01 10.42
CA GLN A 4 -21.92 -8.66 9.91
C GLN A 4 -20.46 -8.15 9.91
N LEU A 5 -19.68 -8.47 10.96
CA LEU A 5 -18.28 -8.09 11.04
C LEU A 5 -17.45 -8.83 10.00
N PHE A 6 -17.69 -10.14 9.85
CA PHE A 6 -17.03 -10.95 8.83
C PHE A 6 -17.27 -10.40 7.42
N ARG A 7 -18.53 -10.10 7.07
CA ARG A 7 -18.88 -9.49 5.78
C ARG A 7 -18.17 -8.15 5.57
N ARG A 8 -18.11 -7.30 6.60
CA ARG A 8 -17.42 -6.00 6.51
C ARG A 8 -15.92 -6.16 6.26
N VAL A 9 -15.25 -7.01 7.05
CA VAL A 9 -13.81 -7.27 6.92
C VAL A 9 -13.47 -7.88 5.56
N ALA A 10 -14.29 -8.80 5.05
CA ALA A 10 -14.10 -9.39 3.74
C ALA A 10 -14.17 -8.34 2.61
N PHE A 11 -15.19 -7.46 2.62
CA PHE A 11 -15.30 -6.39 1.61
C PHE A 11 -14.19 -5.35 1.74
N THR A 12 -13.77 -4.99 2.97
CA THR A 12 -12.65 -4.05 3.15
C THR A 12 -11.35 -4.66 2.65
N THR A 13 -11.08 -5.93 2.96
CA THR A 13 -9.87 -6.62 2.50
C THR A 13 -9.83 -6.71 0.97
N ALA A 14 -10.95 -7.08 0.34
CA ALA A 14 -11.05 -7.15 -1.12
C ALA A 14 -10.77 -5.80 -1.78
N PHE A 15 -11.26 -4.71 -1.20
CA PHE A 15 -11.02 -3.36 -1.70
C PHE A 15 -9.53 -2.96 -1.60
N PHE A 16 -8.89 -3.18 -0.45
CA PHE A 16 -7.46 -2.88 -0.28
C PHE A 16 -6.57 -3.77 -1.15
N ALA A 17 -6.92 -5.05 -1.30
CA ALA A 17 -6.21 -5.96 -2.20
C ALA A 17 -6.28 -5.49 -3.67
N TYR A 18 -7.45 -5.01 -4.12
CA TYR A 18 -7.58 -4.42 -5.45
C TYR A 18 -6.71 -3.16 -5.61
N LEU A 19 -6.71 -2.27 -4.63
CA LEU A 19 -5.84 -1.09 -4.63
C LEU A 19 -4.35 -1.48 -4.67
N GLN A 20 -3.95 -2.53 -3.94
CA GLN A 20 -2.58 -3.03 -3.94
C GLN A 20 -2.14 -3.46 -5.34
N ILE A 21 -2.99 -4.20 -6.06
CA ILE A 21 -2.73 -4.64 -7.43
C ILE A 21 -2.60 -3.44 -8.37
N ALA A 22 -3.51 -2.47 -8.26
CA ALA A 22 -3.48 -1.27 -9.09
C ALA A 22 -2.21 -0.43 -8.86
N LEU A 23 -1.86 -0.16 -7.60
CA LEU A 23 -0.66 0.59 -7.23
C LEU A 23 0.62 -0.17 -7.63
N GLY A 24 0.65 -1.49 -7.49
CA GLY A 24 1.74 -2.33 -7.99
C GLY A 24 1.93 -2.15 -9.49
N GLY A 25 0.84 -2.10 -10.27
CA GLY A 25 0.88 -1.76 -11.69
C GLY A 25 1.49 -0.38 -11.95
N VAL A 26 1.07 0.63 -11.20
CA VAL A 26 1.60 2.01 -11.31
C VAL A 26 3.11 2.05 -11.00
N VAL A 27 3.57 1.40 -9.92
CA VAL A 27 5.00 1.30 -9.57
C VAL A 27 5.80 0.72 -10.73
N ARG A 28 5.28 -0.33 -11.38
CA ARG A 28 5.96 -1.00 -12.49
C ARG A 28 6.01 -0.13 -13.75
N VAL A 29 4.91 0.52 -14.13
CA VAL A 29 4.85 1.38 -15.31
C VAL A 29 5.69 2.65 -15.14
N THR A 30 5.76 3.20 -13.93
CA THR A 30 6.51 4.43 -13.62
C THR A 30 7.98 4.20 -13.26
N GLY A 31 8.40 2.94 -13.11
CA GLY A 31 9.76 2.61 -12.66
C GLY A 31 10.03 3.02 -11.21
N SER A 32 9.01 3.25 -10.40
CA SER A 32 9.14 3.82 -9.04
C SER A 32 9.55 2.80 -7.97
N GLY A 33 9.86 1.55 -8.33
CA GLY A 33 10.12 0.47 -7.36
C GLY A 33 11.33 0.68 -6.43
N LEU A 34 12.14 1.72 -6.70
CA LEU A 34 13.26 2.16 -5.85
C LEU A 34 13.04 3.57 -5.26
N GLY A 35 11.80 4.09 -5.31
CA GLY A 35 11.46 5.42 -4.77
C GLY A 35 11.64 5.51 -3.25
N CYS A 36 11.35 4.43 -2.53
CA CYS A 36 11.67 4.26 -1.12
C CYS A 36 12.48 2.98 -0.92
N THR A 37 13.72 3.12 -0.48
CA THR A 37 14.61 1.99 -0.16
C THR A 37 14.19 1.27 1.12
N ASP A 38 13.60 2.01 2.05
CA ASP A 38 13.27 1.55 3.38
C ASP A 38 11.75 1.44 3.58
N TRP A 39 11.34 0.66 4.60
CA TRP A 39 9.97 0.58 5.12
C TRP A 39 10.04 0.14 6.59
N PRO A 40 9.30 0.73 7.54
CA PRO A 40 8.19 1.70 7.40
C PRO A 40 8.61 3.16 7.25
N LEU A 41 9.89 3.49 7.45
CA LEU A 41 10.41 4.80 7.09
C LEU A 41 10.80 4.81 5.61
N CYS A 42 10.71 5.97 4.95
CA CYS A 42 11.26 6.21 3.63
C CYS A 42 12.36 7.28 3.77
N HIS A 43 13.62 6.91 3.46
CA HIS A 43 14.80 7.79 3.61
C HIS A 43 14.93 8.40 5.03
N GLY A 44 14.67 7.58 6.06
CA GLY A 44 14.74 8.00 7.47
C GLY A 44 13.56 8.87 7.95
N ARG A 45 12.51 9.06 7.14
CA ARG A 45 11.30 9.82 7.52
C ARG A 45 10.05 8.92 7.47
N PRO A 46 9.04 9.13 8.33
CA PRO A 46 7.79 8.37 8.30
C PRO A 46 6.81 8.87 7.21
N TYR A 47 7.29 9.67 6.26
CA TYR A 47 6.51 10.22 5.15
C TYR A 47 7.43 10.35 3.93
N PRO A 48 6.90 10.19 2.71
CA PRO A 48 7.70 10.34 1.50
C PRO A 48 8.13 11.79 1.32
N ALA A 49 9.30 12.00 0.74
CA ALA A 49 9.68 13.32 0.23
C ALA A 49 8.67 13.78 -0.85
N ALA A 50 8.67 15.07 -1.18
CA ALA A 50 7.86 15.64 -2.27
C ALA A 50 8.39 15.24 -3.65
N ASP A 51 8.62 13.95 -3.85
CA ASP A 51 9.12 13.28 -5.04
C ASP A 51 8.10 12.23 -5.49
N ILE A 52 7.76 12.23 -6.79
CA ILE A 52 6.70 11.39 -7.33
C ILE A 52 7.01 9.90 -7.17
N HIS A 53 8.26 9.49 -7.38
CA HIS A 53 8.64 8.08 -7.26
C HIS A 53 8.54 7.59 -5.81
N SER A 54 9.00 8.42 -4.87
CA SER A 54 8.89 8.17 -3.44
C SER A 54 7.42 8.07 -2.99
N ILE A 55 6.56 8.97 -3.47
CA ILE A 55 5.12 8.96 -3.14
C ILE A 55 4.44 7.70 -3.67
N ILE A 56 4.74 7.29 -4.91
CA ILE A 56 4.15 6.12 -5.54
C ILE A 56 4.53 4.85 -4.78
N GLU A 57 5.83 4.64 -4.51
CA GLU A 57 6.32 3.45 -3.81
C GLU A 57 5.85 3.41 -2.35
N TYR A 58 5.89 4.55 -1.65
CA TYR A 58 5.39 4.63 -0.28
C TYR A 58 3.90 4.30 -0.19
N SER A 59 3.09 4.79 -1.14
CA SER A 59 1.66 4.47 -1.22
C SER A 59 1.42 2.98 -1.43
N HIS A 60 2.15 2.36 -2.37
CA HIS A 60 2.07 0.92 -2.63
C HIS A 60 2.46 0.07 -1.39
N ARG A 61 3.50 0.46 -0.66
CA ARG A 61 3.93 -0.25 0.57
C ARG A 61 2.95 -0.07 1.73
N THR A 62 2.38 1.13 1.88
CA THR A 62 1.38 1.44 2.91
C THR A 62 0.12 0.61 2.69
N VAL A 63 -0.40 0.57 1.46
CA VAL A 63 -1.59 -0.23 1.13
C VAL A 63 -1.32 -1.72 1.33
N GLY A 64 -0.11 -2.19 1.05
CA GLY A 64 0.27 -3.59 1.28
C GLY A 64 0.21 -3.94 2.77
N SER A 65 0.79 -3.09 3.62
CA SER A 65 0.77 -3.28 5.07
C SER A 65 -0.65 -3.22 5.65
N VAL A 66 -1.51 -2.34 5.14
CA VAL A 66 -2.92 -2.29 5.53
C VAL A 66 -3.66 -3.56 5.08
N THR A 67 -3.39 -4.05 3.87
CA THR A 67 -4.00 -5.27 3.35
C THR A 67 -3.62 -6.49 4.21
N GLU A 68 -2.36 -6.60 4.60
CA GLU A 68 -1.88 -7.68 5.46
C GLU A 68 -2.49 -7.64 6.87
N LEU A 69 -2.70 -6.45 7.43
CA LEU A 69 -3.41 -6.28 8.72
C LEU A 69 -4.90 -6.62 8.67
N LEU A 70 -5.51 -6.61 7.48
CA LEU A 70 -6.93 -6.91 7.29
C LEU A 70 -7.21 -8.40 7.06
N ILE A 71 -6.18 -9.18 6.74
CA ILE A 71 -6.22 -10.64 6.57
C ILE A 71 -6.15 -11.32 7.95
#